data_AF-A0A6G0FD10-F1
#
_entry.id   AF-A0A6G0FD10-F1
#
_cell.length_a   1.000
_cell.length_b   1.000
_cell.length_c   1.000
_cell.angle_alpha   90.00
_cell.angle_beta   90.00
_cell.angle_gamma   90.00
#
_symmetry.space_group_name_H-M   'P 1'
#
loop_
_entity.id
_entity.type
_entity.pdbx_description
1 polymer ?
#
loop_
_entity_poly.entity_id
_entity_poly.type
_entity_poly.pdbx_seq_one_letter_code
_entity_poly.pdbx_strand_id
1 'polypeptide(L)'
;MYEPIRTKSIHSTMAGGTDFPHRSREEELDIQLAGHLAALLAVTDELRATAPSRDLDLAAERLAEQVTRLREGRPPARSAAAADPARLATLHRRAHALAGRALVVAASRADTAAAILAAERMDAHAAAQASQELTGV
;
A
#
# COMPACT_ATOMS: atom_id res chain seq x y z
N MET A 1 -43.30 26.82 -41.67
CA MET A 1 -44.02 26.03 -40.66
C MET A 1 -42.99 25.20 -39.92
N TYR A 2 -42.87 25.41 -38.61
CA TYR A 2 -41.88 24.76 -37.76
C TYR A 2 -42.43 23.39 -37.36
N GLU A 3 -41.73 22.31 -37.68
CA GLU A 3 -42.00 21.02 -37.02
C GLU A 3 -41.04 20.85 -35.85
N PRO A 4 -41.52 20.65 -34.62
CA PRO A 4 -40.66 20.44 -33.48
C PRO A 4 -40.04 19.03 -33.55
N ILE A 5 -38.75 18.97 -33.25
CA ILE A 5 -37.96 17.74 -33.12
C ILE A 5 -38.69 16.79 -32.15
N ARG A 6 -39.18 15.63 -32.64
CA ARG A 6 -39.52 14.50 -31.78
C ARG A 6 -38.22 14.00 -31.16
N THR A 7 -37.85 14.56 -30.01
CA THR A 7 -36.86 13.92 -29.15
C THR A 7 -37.45 12.59 -28.73
N LYS A 8 -36.83 11.48 -29.17
CA LYS A 8 -37.03 10.20 -28.51
C LYS A 8 -36.65 10.42 -27.05
N SER A 9 -37.66 10.41 -26.20
CA SER A 9 -37.49 10.37 -24.75
C SER A 9 -36.71 9.09 -24.43
N ILE A 10 -35.42 9.23 -24.17
CA ILE A 10 -34.55 8.12 -23.75
C ILE A 10 -34.75 7.94 -22.24
N HIS A 11 -35.99 7.72 -21.80
CA HIS A 11 -36.24 7.32 -20.43
C HIS A 11 -36.18 5.79 -20.34
N SER A 12 -35.12 5.35 -19.65
CA SER A 12 -35.03 4.16 -18.82
C SER A 12 -35.47 2.82 -19.41
N THR A 13 -34.49 2.08 -19.92
CA THR A 13 -34.41 0.63 -19.71
C THR A 13 -33.61 0.36 -18.43
N MET A 14 -34.29 0.47 -17.27
CA MET A 14 -33.92 -0.29 -16.07
C MET A 14 -34.60 -1.65 -16.21
N ALA A 15 -33.96 -2.61 -16.89
CA ALA A 15 -34.37 -4.01 -16.87
C ALA A 15 -33.26 -4.90 -17.46
N GLY A 16 -32.46 -5.50 -16.58
CA GLY A 16 -31.47 -6.51 -16.95
C GLY A 16 -30.34 -6.51 -15.93
N GLY A 17 -30.39 -7.44 -14.97
CA GLY A 17 -29.52 -7.52 -13.81
C GLY A 17 -28.06 -7.22 -14.12
N THR A 18 -27.62 -6.05 -13.67
CA THR A 18 -26.20 -5.72 -13.59
C THR A 18 -25.68 -6.25 -12.26
N ASP A 19 -25.68 -7.58 -12.10
CA ASP A 19 -24.81 -8.29 -11.15
C ASP A 19 -23.37 -8.15 -11.66
N PHE A 20 -22.85 -6.92 -11.67
CA PHE A 20 -21.42 -6.74 -11.65
C PHE A 20 -20.96 -7.10 -10.24
N PRO A 21 -19.85 -7.82 -10.06
CA PRO A 21 -19.30 -8.07 -8.73
C PRO A 21 -18.78 -6.73 -8.19
N HIS A 22 -19.67 -5.92 -7.64
CA HIS A 22 -19.32 -4.70 -6.93
C HIS A 22 -18.83 -5.14 -5.57
N ARG A 23 -17.51 -5.29 -5.45
CA ARG A 23 -16.88 -5.26 -4.13
C ARG A 23 -17.33 -4.01 -3.42
N SER A 24 -17.61 -4.13 -2.13
CA SER A 24 -17.89 -2.97 -1.30
C SER A 24 -16.66 -2.04 -1.29
N ARG A 25 -16.89 -0.74 -1.08
CA ARG A 25 -15.79 0.23 -0.93
C ARG A 25 -14.81 -0.21 0.16
N GLU A 26 -15.31 -0.83 1.22
CA GLU A 26 -14.50 -1.34 2.33
C GLU A 26 -13.57 -2.47 1.86
N GLU A 27 -14.09 -3.44 1.13
CA GLU A 27 -13.31 -4.53 0.52
C GLU A 27 -12.26 -3.98 -0.47
N GLU A 28 -12.61 -2.98 -1.27
CA GLU A 28 -11.65 -2.33 -2.17
C GLU A 28 -10.50 -1.66 -1.41
N LEU A 29 -10.80 -1.02 -0.27
CA LEU A 29 -9.78 -0.42 0.59
C LEU A 29 -8.91 -1.48 1.26
N ASP A 30 -9.47 -2.63 1.66
CA ASP A 30 -8.68 -3.76 2.17
C ASP A 30 -7.68 -4.26 1.16
N ILE A 31 -8.13 -4.48 -0.07
CA ILE A 31 -7.28 -4.97 -1.16
C ILE A 31 -6.17 -3.96 -1.46
N GLN A 32 -6.51 -2.68 -1.53
CA GLN A 32 -5.53 -1.62 -1.73
C GLN A 32 -4.52 -1.56 -0.57
N LEU A 33 -4.99 -1.60 0.68
CA LEU A 33 -4.14 -1.55 1.85
C LEU A 33 -3.20 -2.76 1.91
N ALA A 34 -3.74 -3.96 1.69
CA ALA A 34 -2.96 -5.19 1.61
C ALA A 34 -1.91 -5.14 0.49
N GLY A 35 -2.24 -4.53 -0.65
CA GLY A 35 -1.32 -4.31 -1.76
C GLY A 35 -0.16 -3.39 -1.38
N HIS A 36 -0.46 -2.23 -0.78
CA HIS A 36 0.57 -1.27 -0.37
C HIS A 36 1.47 -1.81 0.74
N LEU A 37 0.89 -2.49 1.74
CA LEU A 37 1.67 -3.08 2.83
C LEU A 37 2.52 -4.27 2.36
N ALA A 38 2.03 -5.07 1.40
CA ALA A 38 2.85 -6.13 0.79
C ALA A 38 4.02 -5.56 -0.02
N ALA A 39 3.79 -4.47 -0.77
CA ALA A 39 4.85 -3.77 -1.49
C ALA A 39 5.87 -3.14 -0.53
N LEU A 40 5.42 -2.55 0.58
CA LEU A 40 6.29 -2.03 1.63
C LEU A 40 7.13 -3.14 2.24
N LEU A 41 6.51 -4.28 2.59
CA LEU A 41 7.20 -5.44 3.13
C LEU A 41 8.29 -5.95 2.18
N ALA A 42 8.02 -6.04 0.88
CA ALA A 42 9.02 -6.47 -0.10
C ALA A 42 10.25 -5.54 -0.10
N VAL A 43 10.04 -4.21 -0.04
CA VAL A 43 11.13 -3.24 0.04
C VAL A 43 11.85 -3.32 1.40
N THR A 44 11.14 -3.58 2.49
CA THR A 44 11.75 -3.84 3.80
C THR A 44 12.62 -5.09 3.77
N ASP A 45 12.20 -6.17 3.11
CA ASP A 45 13.01 -7.38 2.95
C ASP A 45 14.26 -7.11 2.06
N GLU A 46 14.17 -6.27 1.03
CA GLU A 46 15.34 -5.78 0.26
C GLU A 46 16.30 -4.95 1.13
N LEU A 47 15.78 -4.07 1.99
CA LEU A 47 16.58 -3.29 2.94
C LEU A 47 17.30 -4.20 3.95
N ARG A 48 16.60 -5.21 4.49
CA ARG A 48 17.19 -6.19 5.43
C ARG A 48 18.31 -6.99 4.81
N ALA A 49 18.19 -7.37 3.54
CA ALA A 49 19.25 -8.05 2.82
C ALA A 49 20.49 -7.16 2.64
N THR A 50 20.30 -5.86 2.46
CA THR A 50 21.37 -4.90 2.16
C THR A 50 22.05 -4.35 3.42
N ALA A 51 21.26 -3.97 4.43
CA ALA A 51 21.72 -3.42 5.70
C ALA A 51 20.86 -3.98 6.84
N PRO A 52 21.21 -5.17 7.36
CA PRO A 52 20.45 -5.83 8.41
C PRO A 52 20.37 -4.96 9.67
N SER A 53 19.17 -4.84 10.24
CA SER A 53 18.96 -4.21 11.54
C SER A 53 17.75 -4.83 12.25
N ARG A 54 17.82 -4.85 13.58
CA ARG A 54 16.73 -5.38 14.42
C ARG A 54 15.41 -4.65 14.19
N ASP A 55 15.46 -3.35 13.95
CA ASP A 55 14.26 -2.54 13.69
C ASP A 55 13.60 -2.93 12.35
N LEU A 56 14.39 -3.25 11.34
CA LEU A 56 13.87 -3.75 10.06
C LEU A 56 13.29 -5.17 10.20
N ASP A 57 13.89 -6.02 11.03
CA ASP A 57 13.34 -7.36 11.32
C ASP A 57 11.95 -7.26 11.97
N LEU A 58 11.83 -6.46 13.04
CA LEU A 58 10.56 -6.21 13.73
C LEU A 58 9.52 -5.56 12.80
N ALA A 59 9.96 -4.63 11.95
CA ALA A 59 9.10 -4.01 10.95
C ALA A 59 8.56 -5.04 9.95
N ALA A 60 9.41 -5.93 9.44
CA ALA A 60 9.01 -6.98 8.50
C ALA A 60 8.00 -7.95 9.12
N GLU A 61 8.19 -8.32 10.39
CA GLU A 61 7.24 -9.16 11.12
C GLU A 61 5.86 -8.49 11.25
N ARG A 62 5.82 -7.26 11.78
CA ARG A 62 4.57 -6.49 11.95
C ARG A 62 3.85 -6.24 10.61
N LEU A 63 4.60 -5.98 9.54
CA LEU A 63 4.03 -5.82 8.20
C LEU A 63 3.42 -7.13 7.68
N ALA A 64 4.09 -8.27 7.89
CA ALA A 64 3.55 -9.56 7.45
C ALA A 64 2.29 -9.97 8.23
N GLU A 65 2.26 -9.73 9.55
CA GLU A 65 1.07 -9.93 10.35
C GLU A 65 -0.12 -9.12 9.80
N GLN A 66 0.13 -7.85 9.49
CA GLN A 66 -0.92 -6.96 8.99
C GLN A 66 -1.40 -7.35 7.59
N VAL A 67 -0.49 -7.73 6.69
CA VAL A 67 -0.87 -8.24 5.36
C VAL A 67 -1.66 -9.55 5.47
N THR A 68 -1.25 -10.44 6.37
CA THR A 68 -1.93 -11.72 6.61
C THR A 68 -3.35 -11.49 7.13
N ARG A 69 -3.53 -10.56 8.08
CA ARG A 69 -4.84 -10.17 8.59
C ARG A 69 -5.77 -9.65 7.48
N LEU A 70 -5.27 -8.78 6.61
CA LEU A 70 -6.04 -8.21 5.50
C LEU A 70 -6.32 -9.20 4.35
N ARG A 71 -5.56 -10.30 4.27
CA ARG A 71 -5.71 -11.36 3.26
C ARG A 71 -6.33 -12.63 3.82
N GLU A 72 -7.18 -12.50 4.84
CA GLU A 72 -7.94 -13.62 5.43
C GLU A 72 -7.04 -14.78 5.90
N GLY A 73 -5.85 -14.47 6.44
CA GLY A 73 -4.91 -15.47 6.94
C GLY A 73 -3.92 -15.99 5.92
N ARG A 74 -3.97 -15.57 4.65
CA ARG A 74 -2.97 -15.97 3.65
C ARG A 74 -1.66 -15.19 3.85
N PRO A 75 -0.51 -15.87 4.09
CA PRO A 75 0.75 -15.18 4.28
C PRO A 75 1.18 -14.44 3.00
N PRO A 76 1.86 -13.28 3.13
CA PRO A 76 2.44 -12.59 1.99
C PRO A 76 3.51 -13.45 1.32
N ALA A 77 3.56 -13.41 -0.01
CA ALA A 77 4.69 -13.96 -0.74
C ALA A 77 5.96 -13.16 -0.43
N ARG A 78 7.04 -13.87 -0.08
CA ARG A 78 8.36 -13.29 0.15
C ARG A 78 9.36 -13.89 -0.83
N SER A 79 10.14 -13.04 -1.48
CA SER A 79 11.25 -13.44 -2.34
C SER A 79 12.57 -13.13 -1.64
N ALA A 80 13.59 -13.98 -1.86
CA ALA A 80 14.95 -13.63 -1.48
C ALA A 80 15.40 -12.39 -2.27
N ALA A 81 15.76 -11.32 -1.55
CA ALA A 81 16.29 -10.11 -2.16
C ALA A 81 17.83 -10.21 -2.27
N ALA A 82 18.36 -9.76 -3.40
CA ALA A 82 19.80 -9.57 -3.54
C ALA A 82 20.22 -8.28 -2.83
N ALA A 83 21.29 -8.34 -2.06
CA ALA A 83 21.87 -7.18 -1.40
C ALA A 83 22.53 -6.25 -2.45
N ASP A 84 22.17 -4.97 -2.44
CA ASP A 84 22.81 -3.96 -3.29
C ASP A 84 22.93 -2.63 -2.52
N PRO A 85 24.11 -2.35 -1.93
CA PRO A 85 24.36 -1.13 -1.16
C PRO A 85 24.11 0.16 -1.95
N ALA A 86 24.33 0.15 -3.28
CA ALA A 86 24.11 1.33 -4.11
C ALA A 86 22.63 1.72 -4.20
N ARG A 87 21.71 0.79 -3.91
CA ARG A 87 20.27 1.03 -3.93
C ARG A 87 19.70 1.49 -2.59
N LEU A 88 20.48 1.49 -1.51
CA LEU A 88 19.98 1.69 -0.14
C LEU A 88 19.20 3.01 0.03
N ALA A 89 19.71 4.13 -0.46
CA ALA A 89 19.01 5.41 -0.41
C ALA A 89 17.70 5.41 -1.23
N THR A 90 17.72 4.76 -2.40
CA THR A 90 16.54 4.62 -3.24
C THR A 90 15.49 3.69 -2.61
N LEU A 91 15.92 2.65 -1.91
CA LEU A 91 15.04 1.75 -1.17
C LEU A 91 14.35 2.49 -0.02
N HIS A 92 15.06 3.30 0.76
CA HIS A 92 14.42 4.13 1.81
C HIS A 92 13.43 5.14 1.23
N ARG A 93 13.74 5.81 0.11
CA ARG A 93 12.78 6.68 -0.61
C ARG A 93 11.53 5.94 -1.05
N ARG A 94 11.70 4.77 -1.67
CA ARG A 94 10.57 3.95 -2.11
C ARG A 94 9.72 3.49 -0.93
N ALA A 95 10.36 3.04 0.15
CA ALA A 95 9.68 2.58 1.36
C ALA A 95 8.89 3.71 2.04
N HIS A 96 9.48 4.89 2.18
CA HIS A 96 8.79 6.08 2.69
C HIS A 96 7.54 6.42 1.87
N ALA A 97 7.66 6.46 0.54
CA ALA A 97 6.52 6.73 -0.34
C ALA A 97 5.42 5.66 -0.26
N LEU A 98 5.78 4.38 -0.12
CA LEU A 98 4.82 3.28 0.05
C LEU A 98 4.11 3.38 1.41
N ALA A 99 4.83 3.72 2.47
CA ALA A 99 4.27 3.94 3.79
C ALA A 99 3.27 5.11 3.79
N GLY A 100 3.57 6.21 3.11
CA GLY A 100 2.63 7.33 2.93
C GLY A 100 1.34 6.93 2.20
N ARG A 101 1.43 6.12 1.13
CA ARG A 101 0.23 5.60 0.44
C ARG A 101 -0.58 4.66 1.34
N ALA A 102 0.08 3.76 2.06
CA ALA A 102 -0.58 2.86 3.00
C ALA A 102 -1.30 3.65 4.12
N LEU A 103 -0.68 4.71 4.64
CA LEU A 103 -1.25 5.57 5.66
C LEU A 103 -2.58 6.22 5.20
N VAL A 104 -2.63 6.77 3.98
CA VAL A 104 -3.84 7.39 3.44
C VAL A 104 -4.98 6.38 3.29
N VAL A 105 -4.68 5.19 2.78
CA VAL A 105 -5.68 4.12 2.61
C VAL A 105 -6.17 3.61 3.97
N ALA A 106 -5.24 3.38 4.92
CA ALA A 106 -5.56 2.97 6.28
C ALA A 106 -6.47 3.99 6.99
N ALA A 107 -6.15 5.28 6.91
CA ALA A 107 -6.96 6.35 7.47
C ALA A 107 -8.36 6.39 6.81
N SER A 108 -8.43 6.21 5.49
CA SER A 108 -9.71 6.18 4.75
C SER A 108 -10.61 5.01 5.14
N ARG A 109 -10.00 3.90 5.60
CA ARG A 109 -10.68 2.71 6.14
C ARG A 109 -11.00 2.86 7.64
N ALA A 110 -10.42 3.84 8.34
CA ALA A 110 -10.37 3.91 9.80
C ALA A 110 -9.65 2.70 10.45
N ASP A 111 -8.67 2.12 9.75
CA ASP A 111 -7.79 1.09 10.30
C ASP A 111 -6.63 1.73 11.07
N THR A 112 -6.89 2.02 12.35
CA THR A 112 -5.92 2.71 13.22
C THR A 112 -4.62 1.94 13.39
N ALA A 113 -4.68 0.61 13.48
CA ALA A 113 -3.49 -0.22 13.63
C ALA A 113 -2.59 -0.14 12.39
N ALA A 114 -3.18 -0.23 11.19
CA ALA A 114 -2.47 -0.05 9.94
C ALA A 114 -1.90 1.37 9.80
N ALA A 115 -2.68 2.39 10.20
CA ALA A 115 -2.28 3.78 10.10
C ALA A 115 -1.08 4.09 10.99
N ILE A 116 -1.10 3.64 12.26
CA ILE A 116 0.03 3.80 13.19
C ILE A 116 1.28 3.11 12.63
N LEU A 117 1.16 1.85 12.19
CA LEU A 117 2.28 1.12 11.62
C LEU A 117 2.85 1.84 10.38
N ALA A 118 2.00 2.33 9.48
CA ALA A 118 2.42 3.06 8.30
C ALA A 118 3.14 4.37 8.66
N ALA A 119 2.62 5.14 9.61
CA ALA A 119 3.25 6.37 10.09
C ALA A 119 4.64 6.10 10.71
N GLU A 120 4.75 5.12 11.62
CA GLU A 120 6.04 4.75 12.21
C GLU A 120 7.08 4.32 11.16
N ARG A 121 6.66 3.61 10.11
CA ARG A 121 7.57 3.21 9.02
C ARG A 121 7.96 4.40 8.14
N MET A 122 7.02 5.29 7.86
CA MET A 122 7.29 6.52 7.12
C MET A 122 8.36 7.37 7.83
N ASP A 123 8.22 7.57 9.14
CA ASP A 123 9.16 8.32 9.97
C ASP A 123 10.53 7.64 10.06
N ALA A 124 10.56 6.32 10.26
CA ALA A 124 11.82 5.55 10.29
C ALA A 124 12.61 5.67 8.98
N HIS A 125 11.93 5.64 7.83
CA HIS A 125 12.59 5.81 6.54
C HIS A 125 13.02 7.26 6.27
N ALA A 126 12.29 8.25 6.77
CA ALA A 126 12.72 9.65 6.72
C ALA A 126 13.98 9.89 7.57
N ALA A 127 14.04 9.33 8.79
CA ALA A 127 15.21 9.41 9.65
C ALA A 127 16.45 8.72 9.03
N ALA A 128 16.25 7.58 8.37
CA ALA A 128 17.31 6.87 7.66
C ALA A 128 17.87 7.71 6.50
N GLN A 129 17.02 8.37 5.71
CA GLN A 129 17.44 9.27 4.64
C GLN A 129 18.27 10.44 5.16
N ALA A 130 17.79 11.11 6.22
CA ALA A 130 18.52 12.22 6.84
C ALA A 130 19.90 11.78 7.34
N SER A 131 20.00 10.57 7.90
CA SER A 131 21.28 9.99 8.33
C SER A 131 22.24 9.78 7.15
N GLN A 132 21.75 9.27 6.02
CA GLN A 132 22.58 9.06 4.83
C GLN A 132 23.08 10.38 4.23
N GLU A 133 22.22 11.40 4.15
CA GLU A 133 22.60 12.73 3.68
C GLU A 133 23.71 13.35 4.55
N LEU A 134 23.64 13.16 5.87
CA LEU A 134 24.69 13.59 6.80
C LEU A 134 26.00 12.81 6.65
N THR A 135 25.93 11.56 6.16
CA THR A 135 27.11 10.70 5.99
C THR A 135 27.77 10.88 4.62
N GLY A 136 27.14 11.60 3.68
CA GLY A 136 27.69 11.94 2.36
C GLY A 136 27.83 10.77 1.39
N VAL A 137 27.05 9.69 1.59
CA VAL A 137 27.04 8.48 0.74
C VAL A 137 25.77 8.42 -0.11
#